data_AF-A0A430HKZ5-F1
#
_entry.id   AF-A0A430HKZ5-F1
#
_cell.length_a   1.000
_cell.length_b   1.000
_cell.length_c   1.000
_cell.angle_alpha   90.00
_cell.angle_beta   90.00
_cell.angle_gamma   90.00
#
_symmetry.space_group_name_H-M   'P 1'
#
loop_
_entity.id
_entity.type
_entity.pdbx_description
1 polymer ?
#
loop_
_entity_poly.entity_id
_entity_poly.type
_entity_poly.pdbx_seq_one_letter_code
_entity_poly.pdbx_strand_id
1 'polypeptide(L)'
;MHAQFNGGAGVDQFGFAGKRADYNITSTADGYAVLPKSGAGGGIPLLVGVELFKFSDSTVNVEYDEVVQALYVGYFGRAADAKGMGSFQEQLARLDAPHDIVGLNRAYGSNPALRQLIDSFGKSAESDALYPDGVEAFVGAVYKNVLGRSADAEGLAFWSHAIDSGVLSQANAALSIMAGALQNTTPQGLLDAKRIDNTLAVASDFTLALDRDSEIAGYAGSLAASIVRAMLATVSADSDLGPFQAVIKQMLSIMAGELAAAFGTPPPEAGMDIPLQLVGQAPPEWGDAFALA
;
A
#
# COMPACT_ATOMS: atom_id res chain seq x y z
N MET A 1 9.65 9.93 27.44
CA MET A 1 10.32 9.99 26.12
C MET A 1 10.80 8.60 25.79
N HIS A 2 10.22 7.96 24.79
CA HIS A 2 10.85 6.80 24.18
C HIS A 2 12.13 7.28 23.48
N ALA A 3 13.21 6.50 23.55
CA ALA A 3 14.43 6.81 22.81
C ALA A 3 14.13 6.82 21.31
N GLN A 4 14.80 7.68 20.54
CA GLN A 4 14.70 7.73 19.07
C GLN A 4 16.08 7.44 18.47
N PHE A 5 16.08 6.79 17.30
CA PHE A 5 17.24 6.61 16.46
C PHE A 5 16.94 7.25 15.12
N ASN A 6 17.83 8.12 14.64
CA ASN A 6 17.68 8.83 13.39
C ASN A 6 18.76 8.34 12.41
N GLY A 7 18.36 7.79 11.26
CA GLY A 7 19.31 7.32 10.24
C GLY A 7 20.03 8.47 9.54
N GLY A 8 19.33 9.58 9.29
CA GLY A 8 19.90 10.79 8.72
C GLY A 8 19.55 10.94 7.24
N ALA A 9 20.57 11.03 6.40
CA ALA A 9 20.40 11.28 4.97
C ALA A 9 20.98 10.12 4.16
N GLY A 10 20.30 9.75 3.08
CA GLY A 10 20.63 8.57 2.29
C GLY A 10 19.72 7.41 2.65
N VAL A 11 20.15 6.19 2.29
CA VAL A 11 19.44 4.96 2.63
C VAL A 11 20.14 4.35 3.85
N ASP A 12 19.45 4.36 4.98
CA ASP A 12 19.96 3.94 6.27
C ASP A 12 19.43 2.56 6.68
N GLN A 13 20.26 1.82 7.42
CA GLN A 13 19.93 0.47 7.85
C GLN A 13 20.05 0.30 9.37
N PHE A 14 19.02 -0.28 10.00
CA PHE A 14 19.04 -0.70 11.39
C PHE A 14 18.96 -2.23 11.52
N GLY A 15 19.82 -2.82 12.36
CA GLY A 15 19.95 -4.26 12.52
C GLY A 15 19.21 -4.84 13.72
N PHE A 16 18.57 -5.99 13.52
CA PHE A 16 17.89 -6.79 14.54
C PHE A 16 18.48 -8.20 14.61
N ALA A 17 18.67 -8.72 15.82
CA ALA A 17 19.34 -10.01 16.02
C ALA A 17 18.47 -11.23 15.66
N GLY A 18 17.15 -11.09 15.71
CA GLY A 18 16.20 -12.20 15.48
C GLY A 18 15.74 -12.33 14.03
N LYS A 19 14.84 -13.27 13.78
CA LYS A 19 14.20 -13.43 12.47
C LYS A 19 13.12 -12.37 12.27
N ARG A 20 12.78 -12.03 11.02
CA ARG A 20 11.71 -11.07 10.74
C ARG A 20 10.41 -11.45 11.45
N ALA A 21 9.99 -12.72 11.37
CA ALA A 21 8.74 -13.19 11.98
C ALA A 21 8.65 -13.02 13.51
N ASP A 22 9.76 -12.73 14.21
CA ASP A 22 9.79 -12.53 15.66
C ASP A 22 9.41 -11.09 16.09
N TYR A 23 9.22 -10.16 15.15
CA TYR A 23 8.97 -8.74 15.43
C TYR A 23 7.64 -8.26 14.84
N ASN A 24 6.99 -7.32 15.51
CA ASN A 24 5.96 -6.47 14.89
C ASN A 24 6.63 -5.19 14.40
N ILE A 25 6.28 -4.74 13.21
CA ILE A 25 6.64 -3.42 12.68
C ILE A 25 5.33 -2.64 12.59
N THR A 26 5.29 -1.46 13.19
CA THR A 26 4.14 -0.56 13.18
C THR A 26 4.59 0.81 12.72
N SER A 27 3.90 1.36 11.72
CA SER A 27 4.09 2.72 11.26
C SER A 27 3.54 3.72 12.30
N THR A 28 4.20 4.85 12.44
CA THR A 28 3.79 5.96 13.31
C THR A 28 3.97 7.26 12.55
N ALA A 29 3.42 8.37 13.06
CA ALA A 29 3.58 9.68 12.44
C ALA A 29 5.06 10.12 12.28
N ASP A 30 5.94 9.62 13.15
CA ASP A 30 7.34 10.05 13.22
C ASP A 30 8.33 9.01 12.66
N GLY A 31 7.88 7.80 12.30
CA GLY A 31 8.76 6.70 11.89
C GLY A 31 8.18 5.32 12.25
N TYR A 32 9.04 4.32 12.47
CA TYR A 32 8.63 2.94 12.71
C TYR A 32 8.99 2.43 14.10
N ALA A 33 8.01 1.80 14.75
CA ALA A 33 8.23 1.03 15.97
C ALA A 33 8.44 -0.45 15.60
N VAL A 34 9.60 -1.01 15.96
CA VAL A 34 9.91 -2.42 15.73
C VAL A 34 10.08 -3.13 17.07
N LEU A 35 9.10 -3.97 17.44
CA LEU A 35 9.02 -4.56 18.78
C LEU A 35 8.96 -6.09 18.72
N PRO A 36 9.71 -6.83 19.55
CA PRO A 36 9.62 -8.28 19.63
C PRO A 36 8.20 -8.74 20.02
N LYS A 37 7.68 -9.74 19.32
CA LYS A 37 6.37 -10.36 19.59
C LYS A 37 6.32 -11.05 20.96
N SER A 38 7.49 -11.42 21.51
CA SER A 38 7.62 -11.99 22.86
C SER A 38 7.32 -11.00 23.99
N GLY A 39 7.14 -9.71 23.68
CA GLY A 39 6.85 -8.66 24.67
C GLY A 39 8.09 -8.11 25.39
N ALA A 40 9.28 -8.68 25.16
CA ALA A 40 10.54 -8.20 25.71
C ALA A 40 11.15 -7.11 24.81
N GLY A 41 10.54 -5.92 24.77
CA GLY A 41 10.95 -4.81 23.89
C GLY A 41 11.56 -3.59 24.59
N GLY A 42 11.85 -3.68 25.90
CA GLY A 42 12.43 -2.56 26.63
C GLY A 42 13.75 -2.10 26.01
N GLY A 43 13.77 -0.90 25.43
CA GLY A 43 15.00 -0.24 24.96
C GLY A 43 15.20 -0.16 23.44
N ILE A 44 14.29 -0.69 22.60
CA ILE A 44 14.37 -0.40 21.16
C ILE A 44 13.86 1.03 20.91
N PRO A 45 14.65 1.90 20.26
CA PRO A 45 14.20 3.25 19.94
C PRO A 45 13.18 3.24 18.80
N LEU A 46 12.38 4.30 18.71
CA LEU A 46 11.63 4.60 17.49
C LEU A 46 12.63 4.87 16.36
N LEU A 47 12.46 4.23 15.21
CA LEU A 47 13.33 4.41 14.05
C LEU A 47 12.77 5.52 13.16
N VAL A 48 13.52 6.60 13.02
CA VAL A 48 13.16 7.79 12.24
C VAL A 48 14.16 7.92 11.09
N GLY A 49 13.68 8.07 9.85
CA GLY A 49 14.56 8.16 8.68
C GLY A 49 15.50 6.95 8.56
N VAL A 50 14.96 5.74 8.71
CA VAL A 50 15.67 4.48 8.46
C VAL A 50 14.82 3.68 7.48
N GLU A 51 15.41 3.34 6.34
CA GLU A 51 14.71 2.74 5.21
C GLU A 51 14.81 1.21 5.22
N LEU A 52 15.87 0.65 5.80
CA LEU A 52 16.15 -0.79 5.76
C LEU A 52 16.20 -1.40 7.17
N PHE A 53 15.32 -2.35 7.45
CA PHE A 53 15.33 -3.12 8.69
C PHE A 53 15.93 -4.50 8.42
N LYS A 54 17.18 -4.68 8.87
CA LYS A 54 17.94 -5.91 8.64
C LYS A 54 17.70 -6.90 9.76
N PHE A 55 17.03 -8.01 9.45
CA PHE A 55 16.86 -9.15 10.33
C PHE A 55 17.91 -10.24 10.01
N SER A 56 17.97 -11.26 10.85
CA SER A 56 18.89 -12.39 10.69
C SER A 56 18.67 -13.20 9.41
N ASP A 57 17.44 -13.20 8.88
CA ASP A 57 16.99 -14.01 7.74
C ASP A 57 16.53 -13.18 6.53
N SER A 58 16.16 -11.92 6.72
CA SER A 58 15.68 -11.05 5.64
C SER A 58 15.98 -9.57 5.88
N THR A 59 15.65 -8.72 4.91
CA THR A 59 15.64 -7.27 5.06
C THR A 59 14.25 -6.79 4.69
N VAL A 60 13.64 -5.96 5.53
CA VAL A 60 12.42 -5.23 5.17
C VAL A 60 12.82 -3.86 4.66
N ASN A 61 12.34 -3.50 3.46
CA ASN A 61 12.47 -2.17 2.90
C ASN A 61 11.20 -1.37 3.21
N VAL A 62 11.33 -0.21 3.86
CA VAL A 62 10.24 0.75 4.08
C VAL A 62 10.41 2.04 3.27
N GLU A 63 11.46 2.14 2.46
CA GLU A 63 11.58 3.21 1.48
C GLU A 63 10.38 3.18 0.51
N TYR A 64 9.82 4.32 0.15
CA TYR A 64 8.64 4.43 -0.70
C TYR A 64 7.36 3.74 -0.17
N ASP A 65 7.32 3.26 1.08
CA ASP A 65 6.14 2.58 1.64
C ASP A 65 4.87 3.43 1.49
N GLU A 66 4.91 4.70 1.88
CA GLU A 66 3.77 5.61 1.78
C GLU A 66 3.23 5.72 0.34
N VAL A 67 4.10 5.99 -0.64
CA VAL A 67 3.66 6.20 -2.02
C VAL A 67 3.18 4.92 -2.69
N VAL A 68 3.78 3.77 -2.36
CA VAL A 68 3.31 2.49 -2.90
C VAL A 68 1.96 2.12 -2.28
N GLN A 69 1.77 2.32 -0.97
CA GLN A 69 0.47 2.17 -0.35
C GLN A 69 -0.55 3.14 -0.96
N ALA A 70 -0.17 4.39 -1.22
CA ALA A 70 -1.05 5.37 -1.87
C ALA A 70 -1.55 4.90 -3.24
N LEU A 71 -0.68 4.29 -4.06
CA LEU A 71 -1.06 3.73 -5.35
C LEU A 71 -2.01 2.53 -5.19
N TYR A 72 -1.71 1.58 -4.31
CA TYR A 72 -2.55 0.40 -4.07
C TYR A 72 -3.90 0.74 -3.42
N VAL A 73 -3.89 1.56 -2.37
CA VAL A 73 -5.10 2.01 -1.68
C VAL A 73 -5.93 2.89 -2.61
N GLY A 74 -5.34 3.88 -3.28
CA GLY A 74 -6.07 4.75 -4.18
C GLY A 74 -6.71 3.98 -5.33
N TYR A 75 -5.95 3.11 -5.98
CA TYR A 75 -6.38 2.44 -7.20
C TYR A 75 -7.17 1.15 -6.97
N PHE A 76 -6.87 0.36 -5.94
CA PHE A 76 -7.53 -0.94 -5.68
C PHE A 76 -8.28 -1.00 -4.35
N GLY A 77 -8.19 0.04 -3.52
CA GLY A 77 -8.82 0.09 -2.19
C GLY A 77 -8.21 -0.85 -1.16
N ARG A 78 -7.08 -1.49 -1.46
CA ARG A 78 -6.42 -2.48 -0.59
C ARG A 78 -4.97 -2.11 -0.32
N ALA A 79 -4.40 -2.69 0.73
CA ALA A 79 -2.96 -2.64 0.97
C ALA A 79 -2.18 -3.37 -0.12
N ALA A 80 -0.92 -2.99 -0.34
CA ALA A 80 -0.03 -3.72 -1.23
C ALA A 80 0.23 -5.14 -0.69
N ASP A 81 0.36 -6.13 -1.57
CA ASP A 81 0.93 -7.42 -1.18
C ASP A 81 2.46 -7.29 -1.05
N ALA A 82 3.10 -8.21 -0.31
CA ALA A 82 4.53 -8.12 -0.01
C ALA A 82 5.41 -8.10 -1.28
N LYS A 83 5.02 -8.82 -2.34
CA LYS A 83 5.80 -8.89 -3.58
C LYS A 83 5.59 -7.65 -4.45
N GLY A 84 4.35 -7.20 -4.57
CA GLY A 84 3.98 -5.96 -5.24
C GLY A 84 4.66 -4.75 -4.61
N MET A 85 4.62 -4.66 -3.27
CA MET A 85 5.33 -3.63 -2.50
C MET A 85 6.82 -3.60 -2.87
N GLY A 86 7.54 -4.73 -2.69
CA GLY A 86 8.98 -4.79 -2.97
C GLY A 86 9.33 -4.45 -4.42
N SER A 87 8.54 -4.94 -5.40
CA SER A 87 8.76 -4.65 -6.82
C SER A 87 8.61 -3.16 -7.15
N PHE A 88 7.58 -2.50 -6.59
CA PHE A 88 7.36 -1.09 -6.81
C PHE A 88 8.41 -0.22 -6.12
N GLN A 89 8.77 -0.53 -4.88
CA GLN A 89 9.84 0.17 -4.17
C GLN A 89 11.16 0.14 -4.97
N GLU A 90 11.53 -1.03 -5.50
CA GLU A 90 12.74 -1.16 -6.32
C GLU A 90 12.67 -0.33 -7.60
N GLN A 91 11.52 -0.34 -8.31
CA GLN A 91 11.35 0.42 -9.53
C GLN A 91 11.32 1.94 -9.27
N LEU A 92 10.69 2.39 -8.19
CA LEU A 92 10.68 3.79 -7.78
C LEU A 92 12.09 4.29 -7.41
N ALA A 93 12.84 3.49 -6.64
CA ALA A 93 14.21 3.81 -6.28
C ALA A 93 15.13 3.94 -7.52
N ARG A 94 15.00 3.03 -8.49
CA ARG A 94 15.76 3.11 -9.75
C ARG A 94 15.43 4.35 -10.59
N LEU A 95 14.23 4.89 -10.43
CA LEU A 95 13.77 6.07 -11.14
C LEU A 95 14.10 7.39 -10.41
N ASP A 96 14.74 7.31 -9.23
CA ASP A 96 14.93 8.46 -8.33
C ASP A 96 13.60 9.21 -8.12
N ALA A 97 12.53 8.42 -7.91
CA ALA A 97 11.19 8.97 -7.79
C ALA A 97 11.05 9.75 -6.47
N PRO A 98 10.16 10.76 -6.39
CA PRO A 98 9.84 11.40 -5.13
C PRO A 98 9.24 10.44 -4.11
N HIS A 99 9.63 10.58 -2.84
CA HIS A 99 9.15 9.74 -1.73
C HIS A 99 7.79 10.17 -1.17
N ASP A 100 7.22 11.29 -1.63
CA ASP A 100 5.93 11.80 -1.19
C ASP A 100 4.88 11.81 -2.31
N ILE A 101 3.60 11.66 -1.94
CA ILE A 101 2.47 11.52 -2.87
C ILE A 101 2.33 12.72 -3.81
N VAL A 102 2.53 13.93 -3.29
CA VAL A 102 2.41 15.18 -4.05
C VAL A 102 3.55 15.32 -5.06
N GLY A 103 4.77 15.01 -4.63
CA GLY A 103 5.97 14.97 -5.45
C GLY A 103 5.83 13.95 -6.56
N LEU A 104 5.39 12.73 -6.23
CA LEU A 104 5.17 11.67 -7.21
C LEU A 104 4.15 12.07 -8.27
N ASN A 105 3.04 12.68 -7.85
CA ASN A 105 2.01 13.18 -8.76
C ASN A 105 2.55 14.27 -9.71
N ARG A 106 3.42 15.15 -9.21
CA ARG A 106 4.09 16.17 -10.04
C ARG A 106 5.05 15.54 -11.03
N ALA A 107 5.85 14.56 -10.59
CA ALA A 107 6.85 13.89 -11.40
C ALA A 107 6.22 13.04 -12.53
N TYR A 108 4.98 12.55 -12.34
CA TYR A 108 4.25 11.78 -13.35
C TYR A 108 4.20 12.49 -14.71
N GLY A 109 3.96 13.81 -14.74
CA GLY A 109 3.85 14.57 -15.99
C GLY A 109 5.18 14.77 -16.73
N SER A 110 6.32 14.64 -16.05
CA SER A 110 7.66 14.93 -16.58
C SER A 110 8.57 13.71 -16.73
N ASN A 111 8.21 12.57 -16.15
CA ASN A 111 9.01 11.34 -16.19
C ASN A 111 8.23 10.20 -16.89
N PRO A 112 8.54 9.91 -18.18
CA PRO A 112 7.83 8.88 -18.94
C PRO A 112 7.91 7.47 -18.34
N ALA A 113 9.03 7.10 -17.73
CA ALA A 113 9.20 5.78 -17.12
C ALA A 113 8.37 5.66 -15.83
N LEU A 114 8.34 6.72 -15.01
CA LEU A 114 7.44 6.79 -13.86
C LEU A 114 5.97 6.74 -14.28
N ARG A 115 5.61 7.45 -15.36
CA ARG A 115 4.27 7.38 -15.94
C ARG A 115 3.91 5.95 -16.35
N GLN A 116 4.79 5.25 -17.06
CA GLN A 116 4.57 3.85 -17.45
C GLN A 116 4.40 2.93 -16.23
N LEU A 117 5.21 3.14 -15.19
CA LEU A 117 5.13 2.38 -13.94
C LEU A 117 3.78 2.58 -13.25
N ILE A 118 3.34 3.84 -13.08
CA ILE A 118 2.04 4.16 -12.46
C ILE A 118 0.88 3.63 -13.32
N ASP A 119 0.95 3.83 -14.64
CA ASP A 119 -0.08 3.37 -15.58
C ASP A 119 -0.18 1.83 -15.68
N SER A 120 0.79 1.08 -15.17
CA SER A 120 0.76 -0.39 -15.14
C SER A 120 -0.39 -0.96 -14.29
N PHE A 121 -0.86 -0.20 -13.28
CA PHE A 121 -2.01 -0.59 -12.46
C PHE A 121 -3.27 -0.84 -13.30
N GLY A 122 -3.53 0.06 -14.27
CA GLY A 122 -4.70 -0.02 -15.15
C GLY A 122 -4.62 -1.11 -16.21
N LYS A 123 -3.50 -1.82 -16.32
CA LYS A 123 -3.30 -2.95 -17.23
C LYS A 123 -3.38 -4.30 -16.53
N SER A 124 -3.71 -4.31 -15.24
CA SER A 124 -3.77 -5.52 -14.42
C SER A 124 -5.14 -6.20 -14.53
N ALA A 125 -5.15 -7.52 -14.41
CA ALA A 125 -6.39 -8.30 -14.33
C ALA A 125 -7.28 -7.89 -13.15
N GLU A 126 -6.68 -7.39 -12.05
CA GLU A 126 -7.45 -6.86 -10.91
C GLU A 126 -8.18 -5.56 -11.29
N SER A 127 -7.56 -4.68 -12.08
CA SER A 127 -8.21 -3.46 -12.59
C SER A 127 -9.44 -3.80 -13.44
N ASP A 128 -9.29 -4.73 -14.38
CA ASP A 128 -10.39 -5.16 -15.26
C ASP A 128 -11.55 -5.77 -14.45
N ALA A 129 -11.22 -6.53 -13.40
CA ALA A 129 -12.23 -7.15 -12.53
C ALA A 129 -12.94 -6.14 -11.62
N LEU A 130 -12.26 -5.09 -11.16
CA LEU A 130 -12.82 -4.09 -10.25
C LEU A 130 -13.65 -3.02 -10.95
N TYR A 131 -13.31 -2.68 -12.19
CA TYR A 131 -13.89 -1.55 -12.91
C TYR A 131 -14.58 -1.94 -14.23
N PRO A 132 -15.46 -2.97 -14.25
CA PRO A 132 -16.14 -3.38 -15.47
C PRO A 132 -17.15 -2.33 -15.97
N ASP A 133 -17.63 -1.47 -15.06
CA ASP A 133 -18.70 -0.49 -15.32
C ASP A 133 -18.16 0.87 -15.83
N GLY A 134 -16.87 0.93 -16.19
CA GLY A 134 -16.26 2.09 -16.85
C GLY A 134 -15.79 3.22 -15.92
N VAL A 135 -15.53 4.38 -16.52
CA VAL A 135 -14.78 5.47 -15.90
C VAL A 135 -15.50 6.13 -14.71
N GLU A 136 -16.82 6.36 -14.79
CA GLU A 136 -17.56 6.94 -13.66
C GLU A 136 -17.56 6.02 -12.43
N ALA A 137 -17.74 4.72 -12.63
CA ALA A 137 -17.68 3.73 -11.56
C ALA A 137 -16.28 3.68 -10.92
N PHE A 138 -15.23 3.75 -11.75
CA PHE A 138 -13.85 3.87 -11.30
C PHE A 138 -13.65 5.12 -10.42
N VAL A 139 -14.05 6.31 -10.88
CA VAL A 139 -13.91 7.56 -10.11
C VAL A 139 -14.68 7.46 -8.78
N GLY A 140 -15.91 6.93 -8.81
CA GLY A 140 -16.69 6.70 -7.60
C GLY A 140 -15.99 5.80 -6.58
N ALA A 141 -15.36 4.72 -7.05
CA ALA A 141 -14.57 3.81 -6.21
C ALA A 141 -13.33 4.49 -5.64
N VAL A 142 -12.57 5.25 -6.44
CA VAL A 142 -11.42 6.02 -5.96
C VAL A 142 -11.82 7.00 -4.85
N TYR A 143 -12.94 7.71 -4.99
CA TYR A 143 -13.44 8.60 -3.94
C TYR A 143 -13.74 7.85 -2.63
N LYS A 144 -14.31 6.64 -2.72
CA LYS A 144 -14.54 5.81 -1.53
C LYS A 144 -13.24 5.31 -0.91
N ASN A 145 -12.31 4.85 -1.75
CA ASN A 145 -11.02 4.35 -1.31
C ASN A 145 -10.20 5.43 -0.60
N VAL A 146 -10.09 6.61 -1.23
CA VAL A 146 -9.21 7.71 -0.79
C VAL A 146 -9.89 8.62 0.23
N LEU A 147 -11.16 8.99 0.03
CA LEU A 147 -11.85 10.01 0.84
C LEU A 147 -12.94 9.43 1.75
N GLY A 148 -13.32 8.16 1.59
CA GLY A 148 -14.37 7.52 2.41
C GLY A 148 -15.78 8.06 2.15
N ARG A 149 -15.95 8.90 1.13
CA ARG A 149 -17.21 9.56 0.78
C ARG A 149 -17.48 9.40 -0.71
N SER A 150 -18.72 9.66 -1.11
CA SER A 150 -19.06 9.67 -2.54
C SER A 150 -18.51 10.93 -3.19
N ALA A 151 -18.16 10.85 -4.47
CA ALA A 151 -17.91 12.04 -5.27
C ALA A 151 -19.16 12.91 -5.33
N ASP A 152 -18.99 14.22 -5.21
CA ASP A 152 -20.02 15.16 -5.63
C ASP A 152 -20.12 15.17 -7.18
N ALA A 153 -21.22 15.73 -7.69
CA ALA A 153 -21.51 15.68 -9.12
C ALA A 153 -20.46 16.42 -9.97
N GLU A 154 -19.90 17.52 -9.47
CA GLU A 154 -18.89 18.31 -10.19
C GLU A 154 -17.55 17.57 -10.22
N GLY A 155 -17.13 17.01 -9.08
CA GLY A 155 -15.94 16.19 -8.98
C GLY A 155 -16.02 14.96 -9.88
N LEU A 156 -17.12 14.21 -9.84
CA LEU A 156 -17.33 13.03 -10.69
C LEU A 156 -17.21 13.41 -12.18
N ALA A 157 -17.89 14.47 -12.61
CA ALA A 157 -17.85 14.92 -14.00
C ALA A 157 -16.43 15.38 -14.42
N PHE A 158 -15.73 16.12 -13.55
CA PHE A 158 -14.39 16.61 -13.83
C PHE A 158 -13.40 15.46 -14.05
N TRP A 159 -13.34 14.51 -13.11
CA TRP A 159 -12.38 13.40 -13.19
C TRP A 159 -12.71 12.45 -14.33
N SER A 160 -13.99 12.14 -14.54
CA SER A 160 -14.40 11.28 -15.66
C SER A 160 -14.03 11.90 -17.00
N HIS A 161 -14.30 13.20 -17.19
CA HIS A 161 -13.92 13.89 -18.43
C HIS A 161 -12.40 13.91 -18.65
N ALA A 162 -11.61 14.13 -17.60
CA ALA A 162 -10.15 14.12 -17.70
C ALA A 162 -9.60 12.73 -18.11
N ILE A 163 -10.24 11.66 -17.66
CA ILE A 163 -9.88 10.28 -18.03
C ILE A 163 -10.34 9.97 -19.47
N ASP A 164 -11.61 10.25 -19.80
CA ASP A 164 -12.18 9.96 -21.13
C ASP A 164 -11.48 10.72 -22.26
N SER A 165 -11.01 11.94 -21.98
CA SER A 165 -10.23 12.74 -22.94
C SER A 165 -8.77 12.30 -23.07
N GLY A 166 -8.31 11.36 -22.23
CA GLY A 166 -6.92 10.87 -22.21
C GLY A 166 -5.93 11.85 -21.59
N VAL A 167 -6.40 12.94 -20.95
CA VAL A 167 -5.56 13.90 -20.23
C VAL A 167 -4.93 13.21 -19.01
N LEU A 168 -5.71 12.39 -18.30
CA LEU A 168 -5.24 11.54 -17.20
C LEU A 168 -5.46 10.07 -17.56
N SER A 169 -4.52 9.21 -17.18
CA SER A 169 -4.85 7.78 -17.04
C SER A 169 -5.71 7.57 -15.79
N GLN A 170 -6.40 6.43 -15.69
CA GLN A 170 -7.09 6.05 -14.46
C GLN A 170 -6.13 6.04 -13.26
N ALA A 171 -4.93 5.47 -13.43
CA ALA A 171 -3.95 5.38 -12.36
C ALA A 171 -3.48 6.76 -11.87
N ASN A 172 -3.23 7.67 -12.80
CA ASN A 172 -2.85 9.03 -12.45
C ASN A 172 -4.02 9.84 -11.86
N ALA A 173 -5.26 9.58 -12.28
CA ALA A 173 -6.42 10.19 -11.64
C ALA A 173 -6.55 9.78 -10.18
N ALA A 174 -6.34 8.49 -9.84
CA ALA A 174 -6.34 8.03 -8.45
C ALA A 174 -5.27 8.74 -7.60
N LEU A 175 -4.05 8.83 -8.11
CA LEU A 175 -2.97 9.56 -7.45
C LEU A 175 -3.26 11.06 -7.32
N SER A 176 -3.81 11.68 -8.37
CA SER A 176 -4.15 13.11 -8.41
C SER A 176 -5.27 13.48 -7.43
N ILE A 177 -6.28 12.63 -7.29
CA ILE A 177 -7.37 12.82 -6.31
C ILE A 177 -6.79 12.82 -4.89
N MET A 178 -5.92 11.87 -4.57
CA MET A 178 -5.27 11.79 -3.26
C MET A 178 -4.35 12.99 -3.00
N ALA A 179 -3.48 13.33 -3.96
CA ALA A 179 -2.59 14.49 -3.86
C ALA A 179 -3.37 15.81 -3.68
N GLY A 180 -4.47 15.99 -4.42
CA GLY A 180 -5.33 17.16 -4.30
C GLY A 180 -6.02 17.25 -2.93
N ALA A 181 -6.46 16.12 -2.37
CA ALA A 181 -7.05 16.07 -1.04
C ALA A 181 -6.05 16.44 0.06
N LEU A 182 -4.81 15.94 -0.02
CA LEU A 182 -3.73 16.27 0.92
C LEU A 182 -3.36 17.77 0.92
N GLN A 183 -3.60 18.47 -0.19
CA GLN A 183 -3.34 19.90 -0.32
C GLN A 183 -4.57 20.79 -0.01
N ASN A 184 -5.73 20.19 0.23
CA ASN A 184 -6.96 20.92 0.47
C ASN A 184 -7.06 21.38 1.93
N THR A 185 -7.01 22.69 2.15
CA THR A 185 -7.03 23.31 3.48
C THR A 185 -8.43 23.69 3.98
N THR A 186 -9.48 23.35 3.24
CA THR A 186 -10.86 23.51 3.73
C THR A 186 -11.11 22.58 4.92
N PRO A 187 -12.12 22.85 5.77
CA PRO A 187 -12.45 21.96 6.90
C PRO A 187 -12.68 20.50 6.47
N GLN A 188 -13.34 20.28 5.33
CA GLN A 188 -13.51 18.93 4.78
C GLN A 188 -12.19 18.35 4.26
N GLY A 189 -11.36 19.16 3.59
CA GLY A 189 -10.05 18.72 3.09
C GLY A 189 -9.12 18.24 4.20
N LEU A 190 -9.14 18.89 5.37
CA LEU A 190 -8.37 18.44 6.54
C LEU A 190 -8.85 17.09 7.08
N LEU A 191 -10.15 16.81 7.03
CA LEU A 191 -10.70 15.49 7.39
C LEU A 191 -10.33 14.44 6.36
N ASP A 192 -10.40 14.79 5.07
CA ASP A 192 -10.00 13.91 3.97
C ASP A 192 -8.52 13.53 4.08
N ALA A 193 -7.63 14.51 4.33
CA ALA A 193 -6.20 14.29 4.55
C ALA A 193 -5.93 13.36 5.74
N LYS A 194 -6.53 13.64 6.91
CA LYS A 194 -6.39 12.79 8.10
C LYS A 194 -6.88 11.36 7.87
N ARG A 195 -7.96 11.19 7.08
CA ARG A 195 -8.43 9.86 6.69
C ARG A 195 -7.40 9.15 5.80
N ILE A 196 -6.82 9.84 4.82
CA ILE A 196 -5.78 9.28 3.95
C ILE A 196 -4.62 8.78 4.81
N ASP A 197 -4.08 9.63 5.69
CA ASP A 197 -2.98 9.28 6.59
C ASP A 197 -3.29 8.02 7.42
N ASN A 198 -4.47 8.00 8.05
CA ASN A 198 -4.94 6.84 8.83
C ASN A 198 -5.06 5.57 7.97
N THR A 199 -5.56 5.70 6.74
CA THR A 199 -5.77 4.54 5.84
C THR A 199 -4.44 4.00 5.35
N LEU A 200 -3.48 4.87 5.02
CA LEU A 200 -2.15 4.46 4.59
C LEU A 200 -1.35 3.84 5.74
N ALA A 201 -1.49 4.34 6.97
CA ALA A 201 -0.89 3.72 8.15
C ALA A 201 -1.41 2.28 8.38
N VAL A 202 -2.73 2.08 8.31
CA VAL A 202 -3.32 0.73 8.45
C VAL A 202 -2.92 -0.19 7.29
N ALA A 203 -2.83 0.34 6.07
CA ALA A 203 -2.38 -0.42 4.91
C ALA A 203 -0.90 -0.83 5.02
N SER A 204 -0.03 0.10 5.43
CA SER A 204 1.39 -0.14 5.74
C SER A 204 1.52 -1.23 6.81
N ASP A 205 0.83 -1.07 7.94
CA ASP A 205 0.83 -2.04 9.03
C ASP A 205 0.38 -3.45 8.56
N PHE A 206 -0.61 -3.52 7.67
CA PHE A 206 -1.08 -4.79 7.10
C PHE A 206 0.01 -5.45 6.25
N THR A 207 0.58 -4.72 5.28
CA THR A 207 1.63 -5.26 4.40
C THR A 207 2.86 -5.64 5.19
N LEU A 208 3.26 -4.81 6.15
CA LEU A 208 4.38 -5.10 7.03
C LEU A 208 4.12 -6.33 7.88
N ALA A 209 2.88 -6.60 8.31
CA ALA A 209 2.55 -7.79 9.10
C ALA A 209 2.61 -9.12 8.31
N LEU A 210 2.77 -9.10 6.97
CA LEU A 210 3.01 -10.29 6.14
C LEU A 210 4.44 -10.81 6.34
N ASP A 211 4.70 -11.47 7.47
CA ASP A 211 6.06 -11.88 7.88
C ASP A 211 6.35 -13.38 7.82
N ARG A 212 5.33 -14.17 7.44
CA ARG A 212 5.44 -15.62 7.21
C ARG A 212 4.99 -15.97 5.80
N ASP A 213 5.60 -17.02 5.24
CA ASP A 213 5.24 -17.52 3.90
C ASP A 213 3.75 -17.89 3.80
N SER A 214 3.14 -18.40 4.87
CA SER A 214 1.71 -18.73 4.93
C SER A 214 0.82 -17.49 4.84
N GLU A 215 1.23 -16.36 5.41
CA GLU A 215 0.48 -15.11 5.35
C GLU A 215 0.62 -14.48 3.97
N ILE A 216 1.83 -14.47 3.42
CA ILE A 216 2.10 -13.99 2.05
C ILE A 216 1.30 -14.81 1.03
N ALA A 217 1.27 -16.14 1.18
CA ALA A 217 0.48 -17.02 0.33
C ALA A 217 -1.03 -16.85 0.55
N GLY A 218 -1.46 -16.63 1.80
CA GLY A 218 -2.86 -16.41 2.16
C GLY A 218 -3.42 -15.08 1.65
N TYR A 219 -2.58 -14.05 1.53
CA TYR A 219 -2.96 -12.78 0.90
C TYR A 219 -2.82 -12.83 -0.63
N ALA A 220 -3.55 -13.77 -1.24
CA ALA A 220 -3.62 -13.96 -2.68
C ALA A 220 -5.07 -14.03 -3.16
N GLY A 221 -5.29 -13.59 -4.41
CA GLY A 221 -6.59 -13.67 -5.07
C GLY A 221 -7.59 -12.57 -4.67
N SER A 222 -8.71 -12.54 -5.40
CA SER A 222 -9.74 -11.49 -5.28
C SER A 222 -10.46 -11.51 -3.94
N LEU A 223 -10.64 -12.69 -3.34
CA LEU A 223 -11.32 -12.84 -2.04
C LEU A 223 -10.49 -12.16 -0.94
N ALA A 224 -9.22 -12.53 -0.78
CA ALA A 224 -8.34 -11.94 0.24
C ALA A 224 -8.21 -10.42 0.03
N ALA A 225 -8.05 -9.98 -1.22
CA ALA A 225 -8.06 -8.57 -1.60
C ALA A 225 -9.35 -7.85 -1.17
N SER A 226 -10.52 -8.47 -1.32
CA SER A 226 -11.80 -7.88 -0.93
C SER A 226 -11.98 -7.75 0.58
N ILE A 227 -11.44 -8.69 1.36
CA ILE A 227 -11.45 -8.62 2.83
C ILE A 227 -10.57 -7.44 3.30
N VAL A 228 -9.39 -7.24 2.71
CA VAL A 228 -8.53 -6.09 3.03
C VAL A 228 -9.19 -4.78 2.63
N ARG A 229 -9.83 -4.71 1.46
CA ARG A 229 -10.67 -3.57 1.06
C ARG A 229 -11.74 -3.25 2.12
N ALA A 230 -12.45 -4.27 2.60
CA ALA A 230 -13.49 -4.10 3.60
C ALA A 230 -12.92 -3.56 4.93
N MET A 231 -11.74 -4.04 5.35
CA MET A 231 -11.05 -3.50 6.53
C MET A 231 -10.70 -2.02 6.34
N LEU A 232 -10.04 -1.65 5.24
CA LEU A 232 -9.63 -0.26 4.99
C LEU A 232 -10.84 0.68 4.83
N ALA A 233 -11.97 0.18 4.32
CA ALA A 233 -13.20 0.96 4.23
C ALA A 233 -13.77 1.37 5.60
N THR A 234 -13.39 0.70 6.70
CA THR A 234 -13.78 1.08 8.07
C THR A 234 -12.95 2.24 8.64
N VAL A 235 -11.84 2.61 7.98
CA VAL A 235 -10.95 3.67 8.44
C VAL A 235 -11.55 5.05 8.11
N SER A 236 -11.50 5.92 9.11
CA SER A 236 -12.03 7.28 9.09
C SER A 236 -10.99 8.27 9.62
N ALA A 237 -11.27 9.57 9.48
CA ALA A 237 -10.42 10.62 10.04
C ALA A 237 -10.27 10.52 11.58
N ASP A 238 -11.25 9.94 12.29
CA ASP A 238 -11.26 9.87 13.76
C ASP A 238 -10.97 8.46 14.30
N SER A 239 -10.53 7.55 13.43
CA SER A 239 -10.18 6.18 13.82
C SER A 239 -9.02 6.17 14.82
N ASP A 240 -9.18 5.43 15.92
CA ASP A 240 -8.07 4.98 16.74
C ASP A 240 -7.39 3.81 16.01
N LEU A 241 -6.10 3.98 15.70
CA LEU A 241 -5.33 3.00 14.93
C LEU A 241 -4.81 1.84 15.80
N GLY A 242 -4.70 2.03 17.12
CA GLY A 242 -4.17 1.00 18.02
C GLY A 242 -4.90 -0.35 17.91
N PRO A 243 -6.25 -0.38 17.90
CA PRO A 243 -7.02 -1.61 17.73
C PRO A 243 -6.81 -2.34 16.40
N PHE A 244 -6.42 -1.65 15.32
CA PHE A 244 -6.27 -2.28 13.99
C PHE A 244 -5.16 -3.33 13.97
N GLN A 245 -4.14 -3.21 14.81
CA GLN A 245 -3.09 -4.23 14.95
C GLN A 245 -3.66 -5.60 15.34
N ALA A 246 -4.67 -5.65 16.21
CA ALA A 246 -5.33 -6.91 16.58
C ALA A 246 -6.20 -7.44 15.43
N VAL A 247 -6.88 -6.54 14.70
CA VAL A 247 -7.71 -6.89 13.53
C VAL A 247 -6.85 -7.49 12.42
N ILE A 248 -5.73 -6.84 12.07
CA ILE A 248 -4.78 -7.31 11.06
C ILE A 248 -4.29 -8.71 11.41
N LYS A 249 -3.85 -8.95 12.65
CA LYS A 249 -3.38 -10.27 13.11
C LYS A 249 -4.44 -11.36 12.95
N GLN A 250 -5.69 -11.06 13.30
CA GLN A 250 -6.79 -12.01 13.13
C GLN A 250 -7.05 -12.30 11.66
N MET A 251 -7.08 -11.26 10.81
CA MET A 251 -7.26 -11.40 9.37
C MET A 251 -6.17 -12.26 8.73
N LEU A 252 -4.91 -12.02 9.06
CA LEU A 252 -3.79 -12.81 8.54
C LEU A 252 -3.85 -14.27 9.00
N SER A 253 -4.24 -14.52 10.26
CA SER A 253 -4.43 -15.88 10.75
C SER A 253 -5.55 -16.63 10.02
N ILE A 254 -6.64 -15.93 9.65
CA ILE A 254 -7.72 -16.49 8.82
C ILE A 254 -7.21 -16.78 7.40
N MET A 255 -6.55 -15.81 6.76
CA MET A 255 -6.04 -15.93 5.38
C MET A 255 -4.98 -17.02 5.26
N ALA A 256 -4.12 -17.18 6.27
CA ALA A 256 -3.11 -18.23 6.33
C ALA A 256 -3.70 -19.63 6.64
N GLY A 257 -5.02 -19.76 6.82
CA GLY A 257 -5.70 -21.02 7.11
C GLY A 257 -5.47 -21.56 8.52
N GLU A 258 -4.89 -20.75 9.42
CA GLU A 258 -4.49 -21.17 10.77
C GLU A 258 -5.69 -21.36 11.69
N LEU A 259 -6.76 -20.58 11.47
CA LEU A 259 -8.05 -20.76 12.14
C LEU A 259 -8.86 -21.93 11.56
N ALA A 260 -8.76 -22.22 10.25
CA ALA A 260 -9.43 -23.38 9.65
C ALA A 260 -8.80 -24.71 10.10
N ALA A 261 -7.48 -24.74 10.30
CA ALA A 261 -6.78 -25.88 10.91
C ALA A 261 -7.21 -26.14 12.35
N ALA A 262 -7.68 -25.12 13.08
CA ALA A 262 -8.20 -25.25 14.45
C ALA A 262 -9.65 -25.76 14.52
N PHE A 263 -10.44 -25.66 13.43
CA PHE A 263 -11.87 -26.03 13.39
C PHE A 263 -12.26 -27.07 12.33
N GLY A 264 -11.32 -27.61 11.56
CA GLY A 264 -11.56 -28.61 10.51
C GLY A 264 -11.84 -27.98 9.14
N THR A 265 -11.37 -28.65 8.08
CA THR A 265 -11.37 -28.14 6.69
C THR A 265 -12.79 -27.91 6.14
N PRO A 266 -13.10 -26.71 5.60
CA PRO A 266 -14.30 -26.51 4.78
C PRO A 266 -14.16 -27.19 3.41
N PRO A 267 -15.29 -27.49 2.73
CA PRO A 267 -15.28 -28.11 1.41
C PRO A 267 -14.64 -27.20 0.34
N PRO A 268 -14.09 -27.77 -0.74
CA PRO A 268 -13.37 -27.01 -1.76
C PRO A 268 -14.31 -26.03 -2.48
N GLU A 269 -13.92 -24.75 -2.50
CA GLU A 269 -14.60 -23.73 -3.31
C GLU A 269 -14.36 -23.99 -4.81
N ALA A 270 -15.44 -23.99 -5.58
CA ALA A 270 -15.40 -24.09 -7.03
C ALA A 270 -15.58 -22.68 -7.63
N GLY A 271 -14.53 -22.14 -8.27
CA GLY A 271 -14.70 -21.05 -9.24
C GLY A 271 -13.65 -19.93 -9.20
N MET A 272 -12.70 -20.02 -10.14
CA MET A 272 -11.73 -18.99 -10.57
C MET A 272 -10.75 -18.43 -9.52
N ASP A 273 -9.75 -19.24 -9.20
CA ASP A 273 -8.43 -18.75 -8.79
C ASP A 273 -7.79 -17.99 -9.97
N ILE A 274 -8.08 -16.70 -10.09
CA ILE A 274 -7.23 -15.80 -10.88
C ILE A 274 -6.12 -15.36 -9.93
N PRO A 275 -4.87 -15.86 -10.09
CA PRO A 275 -3.77 -15.36 -9.29
C PRO A 275 -3.65 -13.86 -9.54
N LEU A 276 -3.44 -13.08 -8.48
CA LEU A 276 -2.97 -11.70 -8.61
C LEU A 276 -1.68 -11.76 -9.44
N GLN A 277 -1.76 -11.40 -10.72
CA GLN A 277 -0.55 -11.12 -11.47
C GLN A 277 0.07 -9.90 -10.80
N LEU A 278 1.34 -10.04 -10.40
CA LEU A 278 2.09 -8.96 -9.78
C LEU A 278 1.91 -7.70 -10.61
N VAL A 279 1.28 -6.68 -10.02
CA VAL A 279 1.36 -5.33 -10.57
C VAL A 279 2.84 -4.95 -10.48
N GLY A 280 3.41 -4.46 -11.58
CA GLY A 280 4.82 -4.09 -11.64
C GLY A 280 5.77 -5.17 -12.14
N GLN A 281 5.38 -6.08 -13.04
CA GLN A 281 6.39 -6.65 -13.95
C GLN A 281 6.91 -5.52 -14.86
N ALA A 282 8.23 -5.33 -14.89
CA ALA A 282 8.87 -4.40 -15.81
C ALA A 282 8.41 -4.73 -17.25
N PRO A 283 8.16 -3.72 -18.12
CA PRO A 283 7.86 -3.97 -19.51
C PRO A 283 8.94 -4.86 -20.16
N PRO A 284 8.59 -5.75 -21.12
CA PRO A 284 9.56 -6.63 -21.78
C PRO A 284 10.76 -5.88 -22.38
N GLU A 285 10.57 -4.62 -22.79
CA GLU A 285 11.64 -3.74 -23.29
C GLU A 285 12.74 -3.39 -22.26
N TRP A 286 12.57 -3.71 -20.97
CA TRP A 286 13.56 -3.43 -19.92
C TRP A 286 14.49 -4.63 -19.63
N GLY A 287 14.27 -5.78 -20.29
CA GLY A 287 15.06 -7.00 -20.08
C GLY A 287 16.47 -6.98 -20.70
N ASP A 288 16.67 -6.22 -21.79
CA ASP A 288 17.90 -6.32 -22.60
C ASP A 288 18.68 -5.00 -22.74
N ALA A 289 18.16 -3.86 -22.24
CA ALA A 289 18.80 -2.56 -22.47
C ALA A 289 19.87 -2.16 -21.43
N PHE A 290 19.98 -2.85 -20.30
CA PHE A 290 20.90 -2.45 -19.21
C PHE A 290 21.61 -3.62 -18.53
N ALA A 291 21.96 -4.66 -19.30
CA ALA A 291 23.08 -5.51 -18.92
C ALA A 291 24.38 -4.75 -19.24
N LEU A 292 25.19 -4.49 -18.19
CA LEU A 292 26.53 -3.87 -18.15
C LEU A 292 26.55 -2.38 -17.77
N ALA A 293 26.78 -2.10 -16.48
CA ALA A 293 28.07 -1.66 -15.94
C ALA A 293 28.04 -1.65 -14.41
#